data_AF-B4KIR7-F1
#
_entry.id   AF-B4KIR7-F1
#
_cell.length_a   1.000
_cell.length_b   1.000
_cell.length_c   1.000
_cell.angle_alpha   90.00
_cell.angle_beta   90.00
_cell.angle_gamma   90.00
#
_symmetry.space_group_name_H-M   'P 1'
#
loop_
_entity.id
_entity.type
_entity.pdbx_description
1 polymer ?
#
loop_
_entity_poly.entity_id
_entity_poly.type
_entity_poly.pdbx_seq_one_letter_code
_entity_poly.pdbx_strand_id
1 'polypeptide(L)'
;MAMRGDFNVLKFNTYEEYLRSFTRMDEYRYLSSKRMINSLIKLGYRTNTTIYEEAEFYELQKNLLLLLNPKKATTTLFSSHLKSTDPALVALATREEPNMQKKLSTIILLQLRQRSGFDISGYIDYEDSLSACAQHKLGALDWKGIFEGRILLRPNQDHLSFYDWHSGKISINHSGNYDIVHYGTSLMFKHKGDHRFVPVTVVDNMYKDNVKRSLYISPIYGCVILYDHVVRKAT
;
A
#
# COMPACT_ATOMS: atom_id res chain seq x y z
N MET A 1 -13.75 -2.54 9.23
CA MET A 1 -14.70 -3.56 8.73
C MET A 1 -14.25 -3.90 7.31
N ALA A 2 -13.89 -5.14 7.02
CA ALA A 2 -13.34 -5.52 5.72
C ALA A 2 -14.40 -5.25 4.63
N MET A 3 -14.06 -4.45 3.62
CA MET A 3 -14.85 -4.31 2.40
C MET A 3 -14.93 -5.68 1.73
N ARG A 4 -15.92 -6.50 2.09
CA ARG A 4 -16.36 -7.60 1.22
C ARG A 4 -16.85 -6.93 -0.05
N GLY A 5 -15.97 -6.82 -1.05
CA GLY A 5 -16.34 -6.30 -2.35
C GLY A 5 -17.49 -7.12 -2.88
N ASP A 6 -18.64 -6.48 -3.13
CA ASP A 6 -19.78 -7.15 -3.73
C ASP A 6 -19.49 -7.38 -5.22
N PHE A 7 -18.74 -8.46 -5.52
CA PHE A 7 -18.38 -8.86 -6.88
C PHE A 7 -19.61 -9.09 -7.77
N ASN A 8 -20.81 -9.18 -7.20
CA ASN A 8 -22.04 -9.26 -7.96
C ASN A 8 -22.27 -8.02 -8.84
N VAL A 9 -21.77 -6.86 -8.42
CA VAL A 9 -21.83 -5.58 -9.17
C VAL A 9 -21.18 -5.69 -10.56
N LEU A 10 -20.15 -6.53 -10.71
CA LEU A 10 -19.44 -6.73 -11.97
C LEU A 10 -20.24 -7.47 -13.04
N LYS A 11 -21.35 -8.13 -12.67
CA LYS A 11 -22.22 -8.83 -13.63
C LYS A 11 -23.05 -7.86 -14.47
N PHE A 12 -23.17 -6.61 -14.03
CA PHE A 12 -24.01 -5.61 -14.65
C PHE A 12 -23.13 -4.58 -15.35
N ASN A 13 -23.43 -4.28 -16.61
CA ASN A 13 -22.66 -3.31 -17.39
C ASN A 13 -23.11 -1.87 -17.14
N THR A 14 -24.37 -1.69 -16.74
CA THR A 14 -24.97 -0.37 -16.51
C THR A 14 -25.75 -0.35 -15.20
N TYR A 15 -25.89 0.83 -14.62
CA TYR A 15 -26.69 1.01 -13.40
C TYR A 15 -28.16 0.61 -13.61
N GLU A 16 -28.71 0.82 -14.81
CA GLU A 16 -30.08 0.39 -15.11
C GLU A 16 -30.25 -1.14 -15.07
N GLU A 17 -29.25 -1.89 -15.52
CA GLU A 17 -29.25 -3.35 -15.49
C GLU A 17 -29.17 -3.89 -14.06
N TYR A 18 -28.36 -3.21 -13.23
CA TYR A 18 -28.30 -3.48 -11.80
C TYR A 18 -29.66 -3.25 -11.12
N LEU A 19 -30.32 -2.11 -11.35
CA LEU A 19 -31.67 -1.86 -10.82
C LEU A 19 -32.72 -2.87 -11.32
N ARG A 20 -32.64 -3.26 -12.60
CA ARG A 20 -33.52 -4.29 -13.18
C ARG A 20 -33.38 -5.64 -12.48
N SER A 21 -32.20 -5.99 -11.96
CA SER A 21 -32.00 -7.25 -11.24
C SER A 21 -32.85 -7.37 -9.97
N PHE A 22 -33.29 -6.24 -9.40
CA PHE A 22 -34.18 -6.20 -8.23
C PHE A 22 -35.66 -6.06 -8.59
N THR A 23 -35.98 -5.90 -9.88
CA THR A 23 -37.36 -5.72 -10.35
C THR A 23 -38.02 -7.07 -10.63
N ARG A 24 -39.28 -7.25 -10.22
CA ARG A 24 -40.08 -8.43 -10.57
C ARG A 24 -41.06 -8.15 -11.72
N MET A 25 -41.49 -9.21 -12.40
CA MET A 25 -42.35 -9.13 -13.61
C MET A 25 -43.77 -8.60 -13.33
N ASP A 26 -44.29 -8.83 -12.14
CA ASP A 26 -45.57 -8.29 -11.62
C ASP A 26 -45.54 -6.76 -11.49
N GLU A 27 -44.39 -6.16 -11.14
CA GLU A 27 -44.27 -4.72 -10.97
C GLU A 27 -44.42 -3.95 -12.28
N TYR A 28 -43.94 -4.51 -13.39
CA TYR A 28 -44.21 -3.96 -14.72
C TYR A 28 -45.70 -4.04 -15.10
N ARG A 29 -46.47 -4.93 -14.48
CA ARG A 29 -47.93 -5.04 -14.71
C ARG A 29 -48.70 -4.01 -13.90
N TYR A 30 -48.27 -3.72 -12.67
CA TYR A 30 -48.99 -2.83 -11.74
C TYR A 30 -48.47 -1.39 -11.73
N LEU A 31 -47.20 -1.17 -12.06
CA LEU A 31 -46.56 0.14 -12.12
C LEU A 31 -46.20 0.44 -13.57
N SER A 32 -47.02 1.26 -14.22
CA SER A 32 -46.87 1.56 -15.66
C SER A 32 -45.60 2.36 -16.01
N SER A 33 -44.87 2.88 -15.02
CA SER A 33 -43.70 3.75 -15.25
C SER A 33 -42.42 3.15 -14.68
N LYS A 34 -41.44 2.91 -15.55
CA LYS A 34 -40.07 2.50 -15.20
C LYS A 34 -39.43 3.44 -14.15
N ARG A 35 -39.75 4.76 -14.21
CA ARG A 35 -39.25 5.74 -13.24
C ARG A 35 -39.79 5.47 -11.84
N MET A 36 -41.08 5.14 -11.70
CA MET A 36 -41.67 4.82 -10.40
C MET A 36 -41.11 3.51 -9.83
N ILE A 37 -40.91 2.51 -10.67
CA ILE A 37 -40.29 1.23 -10.26
C ILE A 37 -38.87 1.48 -9.73
N ASN A 38 -38.06 2.23 -10.47
CA ASN A 38 -36.69 2.55 -10.04
C ASN A 38 -36.64 3.33 -8.73
N SER A 39 -37.51 4.34 -8.55
CA SER A 39 -37.60 5.09 -7.29
C SER A 39 -38.02 4.20 -6.12
N LEU A 40 -38.95 3.28 -6.34
CA LEU A 40 -39.40 2.34 -5.31
C LEU A 40 -38.30 1.37 -4.89
N ILE A 41 -37.47 0.92 -5.84
CA ILE A 41 -36.30 0.09 -5.58
C ILE A 41 -35.27 0.86 -4.75
N LYS A 42 -34.91 2.08 -5.15
CA LYS A 42 -33.94 2.93 -4.41
C LYS A 42 -34.31 3.17 -2.95
N LEU A 43 -35.61 3.23 -2.64
CA LEU A 43 -36.09 3.40 -1.28
C LEU A 43 -35.86 2.18 -0.36
N GLY A 44 -35.41 1.04 -0.90
CA GLY A 44 -34.93 -0.09 -0.10
C GLY A 44 -36.02 -0.89 0.62
N TYR A 45 -37.31 -0.57 0.44
CA TYR A 45 -38.42 -1.23 1.14
C TYR A 45 -38.58 -2.74 0.85
N ARG A 46 -37.86 -3.28 -0.14
CA ARG A 46 -38.04 -4.65 -0.64
C ARG A 46 -36.84 -5.58 -0.46
N THR A 47 -35.67 -5.03 -0.12
CA THR A 47 -34.43 -5.79 0.01
C THR A 47 -33.75 -5.48 1.32
N ASN A 48 -33.28 -6.52 2.02
CA ASN A 48 -32.43 -6.34 3.20
C ASN A 48 -31.01 -5.85 2.86
N THR A 49 -30.73 -5.65 1.56
CA THR A 49 -29.48 -5.11 1.05
C THR A 49 -29.62 -3.63 0.73
N THR A 50 -28.65 -2.84 1.19
CA THR A 50 -28.47 -1.45 0.78
C THR A 50 -28.19 -1.40 -0.72
N ILE A 51 -29.04 -0.68 -1.46
CA ILE A 51 -28.87 -0.49 -2.91
C ILE A 51 -27.91 0.68 -3.11
N TYR A 52 -26.89 0.48 -3.94
CA TYR A 52 -25.91 1.51 -4.25
C TYR A 52 -26.54 2.64 -5.06
N GLU A 53 -26.13 3.87 -4.77
CA GLU A 53 -26.41 4.98 -5.68
C GLU A 53 -25.61 4.86 -6.98
N GLU A 54 -26.04 5.56 -8.02
CA GLU A 54 -25.42 5.43 -9.35
C GLU A 54 -23.91 5.73 -9.34
N ALA A 55 -23.50 6.78 -8.63
CA ALA A 55 -22.10 7.14 -8.48
C ALA A 55 -21.31 6.05 -7.74
N GLU A 56 -21.87 5.53 -6.65
CA GLU A 56 -21.25 4.47 -5.83
C GLU A 56 -21.13 3.15 -6.62
N PHE A 57 -22.13 2.82 -7.45
CA PHE A 57 -22.13 1.65 -8.31
C PHE A 57 -20.94 1.69 -9.28
N TYR A 58 -20.76 2.79 -10.01
CA TYR A 58 -19.66 2.91 -10.97
C TYR A 58 -18.29 3.00 -10.29
N GLU A 59 -18.21 3.65 -9.12
CA GLU A 59 -16.98 3.70 -8.34
C GLU A 59 -16.58 2.31 -7.84
N LEU A 60 -17.53 1.55 -7.27
CA LEU A 60 -17.32 0.20 -6.82
C LEU A 60 -16.96 -0.73 -7.98
N GLN A 61 -17.68 -0.65 -9.11
CA GLN A 61 -17.38 -1.43 -10.32
C GLN A 61 -15.96 -1.15 -10.84
N LYS A 62 -15.56 0.12 -10.91
CA LYS A 62 -14.20 0.53 -11.30
C LYS A 62 -13.14 0.00 -10.34
N ASN A 63 -13.36 0.12 -9.04
CA ASN A 63 -12.42 -0.37 -8.02
C ASN A 63 -12.26 -1.89 -8.08
N LEU A 64 -13.36 -2.63 -8.29
CA LEU A 64 -13.33 -4.08 -8.44
C LEU A 64 -12.67 -4.53 -9.75
N LEU A 65 -12.89 -3.81 -10.86
CA LEU A 65 -12.19 -4.08 -12.12
C LEU A 65 -10.68 -3.83 -12.02
N LEU A 66 -10.26 -2.79 -11.30
CA LEU A 66 -8.85 -2.54 -11.00
C LEU A 66 -8.22 -3.64 -10.14
N LEU A 67 -9.02 -4.21 -9.23
CA LEU A 67 -8.58 -5.31 -8.37
C LEU A 67 -8.43 -6.64 -9.15
N LEU A 68 -9.32 -6.90 -10.11
CA LEU A 68 -9.31 -8.12 -10.93
C LEU A 68 -8.29 -8.08 -12.06
N ASN A 69 -8.15 -6.93 -12.71
CA ASN A 69 -7.16 -6.67 -13.73
C ASN A 69 -6.29 -5.50 -13.24
N PRO A 70 -5.35 -5.74 -12.31
CA PRO A 70 -4.25 -4.82 -12.16
C PRO A 70 -3.56 -4.88 -13.52
N LYS A 71 -3.75 -3.86 -14.35
CA LYS A 71 -2.96 -3.71 -15.58
C LYS A 71 -1.54 -3.96 -15.11
N LYS A 72 -0.87 -4.99 -15.63
CA LYS A 72 0.58 -5.11 -15.53
C LYS A 72 1.08 -3.87 -16.25
N ALA A 73 1.08 -2.75 -15.55
CA ALA A 73 1.74 -1.56 -16.00
C ALA A 73 3.16 -2.06 -16.18
N THR A 74 3.61 -2.04 -17.43
CA THR A 74 5.02 -2.12 -17.77
C THR A 74 5.63 -0.85 -17.18
N THR A 75 5.68 -0.77 -15.85
CA THR A 75 6.12 0.40 -15.12
C THR A 75 7.62 0.38 -15.31
N THR A 76 8.13 1.31 -16.09
CA THR A 76 9.55 1.63 -16.09
C THR A 76 9.97 1.81 -14.63
N LEU A 77 10.85 0.93 -14.18
CA LEU A 77 11.39 0.95 -12.83
C LEU A 77 12.08 2.30 -12.57
N PHE A 78 11.86 2.89 -11.40
CA PHE A 78 12.48 4.16 -11.02
C PHE A 78 14.01 4.03 -10.97
N SER A 79 14.53 2.85 -10.61
CA SER A 79 15.96 2.51 -10.63
C SER A 79 16.61 2.60 -11.99
N SER A 80 15.87 2.58 -13.10
CA SER A 80 16.42 2.84 -14.44
C SER A 80 17.07 4.21 -14.57
N HIS A 81 16.70 5.15 -13.68
CA HIS A 81 17.29 6.48 -13.59
C HIS A 81 18.43 6.58 -12.58
N LEU A 82 18.91 5.47 -12.02
CA LEU A 82 20.02 5.45 -11.07
C LEU A 82 21.29 6.01 -11.73
N LYS A 83 21.80 7.12 -11.21
CA LYS A 83 23.07 7.74 -11.65
C LYS A 83 24.21 7.60 -10.65
N SER A 84 23.86 7.30 -9.39
CA SER A 84 24.82 7.22 -8.29
C SER A 84 25.40 5.81 -8.15
N THR A 85 26.66 5.73 -7.70
CA THR A 85 27.31 4.47 -7.30
C THR A 85 27.20 4.21 -5.79
N ASP A 86 26.34 4.97 -5.09
CA ASP A 86 26.11 4.80 -3.66
C ASP A 86 25.63 3.37 -3.33
N PRO A 87 26.29 2.66 -2.39
CA PRO A 87 25.95 1.26 -2.10
C PRO A 87 24.50 1.05 -1.64
N ALA A 88 23.93 2.00 -0.90
CA ALA A 88 22.55 1.88 -0.43
C ALA A 88 21.55 2.10 -1.56
N LEU A 89 21.76 3.09 -2.43
CA LEU A 89 20.91 3.30 -3.61
C LEU A 89 21.01 2.14 -4.61
N VAL A 90 22.20 1.61 -4.85
CA VAL A 90 22.39 0.40 -5.68
C VAL A 90 21.66 -0.80 -5.06
N ALA A 91 21.74 -0.97 -3.74
CA ALA A 91 21.05 -2.04 -3.03
C ALA A 91 19.51 -1.89 -3.06
N LEU A 92 18.98 -0.66 -3.07
CA LEU A 92 17.56 -0.41 -3.25
C LEU A 92 17.13 -0.69 -4.69
N ALA A 93 17.91 -0.25 -5.68
CA ALA A 93 17.64 -0.50 -7.09
C ALA A 93 17.49 -2.00 -7.41
N THR A 94 18.38 -2.85 -6.88
CA THR A 94 18.28 -4.31 -7.09
C THR A 94 17.06 -4.95 -6.43
N ARG A 95 16.44 -4.28 -5.45
CA ARG A 95 15.26 -4.76 -4.72
C ARG A 95 13.94 -4.24 -5.28
N GLU A 96 13.97 -3.23 -6.14
CA GLU A 96 12.75 -2.58 -6.65
C GLU A 96 11.83 -3.59 -7.34
N GLU A 97 12.35 -4.32 -8.34
CA GLU A 97 11.53 -5.26 -9.11
C GLU A 97 10.97 -6.41 -8.24
N PRO A 98 11.76 -7.12 -7.40
CA PRO A 98 11.22 -8.14 -6.50
C PRO A 98 10.16 -7.62 -5.52
N ASN A 99 10.29 -6.38 -5.06
CA ASN A 99 9.30 -5.72 -4.19
C ASN A 99 8.01 -5.42 -4.96
N MET A 100 8.11 -4.81 -6.14
CA MET A 100 6.96 -4.55 -7.02
C MET A 100 6.22 -5.83 -7.42
N GLN A 101 6.95 -6.95 -7.58
CA GLN A 101 6.39 -8.27 -7.87
C GLN A 101 5.83 -9.00 -6.62
N LYS A 102 5.90 -8.39 -5.44
CA LYS A 102 5.48 -8.97 -4.15
C LYS A 102 6.15 -10.32 -3.85
N LYS A 103 7.37 -10.53 -4.34
CA LYS A 103 8.22 -11.71 -4.02
C LYS A 103 9.13 -11.41 -2.83
N LEU A 104 9.52 -10.15 -2.70
CA LEU A 104 10.29 -9.61 -1.59
C LEU A 104 9.47 -8.51 -0.94
N SER A 105 9.61 -8.32 0.36
CA SER A 105 9.12 -7.16 1.07
C SER A 105 10.28 -6.60 1.89
N THR A 106 10.71 -5.39 1.55
CA THR A 106 11.88 -4.74 2.14
C THR A 106 11.43 -3.58 3.02
N ILE A 107 11.89 -3.57 4.27
CA ILE A 107 11.77 -2.42 5.17
C ILE A 107 13.13 -1.71 5.22
N ILE A 108 13.12 -0.41 4.98
CA ILE A 108 14.31 0.45 5.02
C ILE A 108 14.34 1.14 6.37
N LEU A 109 15.42 0.98 7.12
CA LEU A 109 15.75 1.82 8.26
C LEU A 109 16.80 2.85 7.83
N LEU A 110 16.42 4.12 7.97
CA LEU A 110 17.26 5.26 7.65
C LEU A 110 17.33 6.19 8.85
N GLN A 111 18.53 6.61 9.24
CA GLN A 111 18.77 7.74 10.14
C GLN A 111 19.58 8.77 9.37
N LEU A 112 19.04 9.98 9.22
CA LEU A 112 19.60 11.04 8.40
C LEU A 112 19.87 12.28 9.24
N ARG A 113 21.11 12.78 9.18
CA ARG A 113 21.50 14.08 9.73
C ARG A 113 20.94 15.22 8.91
N GLN A 114 20.17 16.10 9.55
CA GLN A 114 19.66 17.30 8.92
C GLN A 114 20.65 18.46 9.01
N ARG A 115 20.45 19.49 8.18
CA ARG A 115 21.24 20.74 8.21
C ARG A 115 21.08 21.50 9.53
N SER A 116 19.98 21.30 10.25
CA SER A 116 19.75 21.84 11.60
C SER A 116 20.70 21.24 12.65
N GLY A 117 21.40 20.15 12.33
CA GLY A 117 22.27 19.42 13.25
C GLY A 117 21.59 18.26 13.97
N PHE A 118 20.26 18.18 13.94
CA PHE A 118 19.48 17.08 14.51
C PHE A 118 19.22 15.97 13.49
N ASP A 119 19.05 14.75 13.99
CA ASP A 119 18.74 13.59 13.16
C ASP A 119 17.22 13.43 12.97
N ILE A 120 16.84 12.80 11.87
CA ILE A 120 15.54 12.14 11.72
C ILE A 120 15.77 10.67 11.43
N SER A 121 14.91 9.81 11.95
CA SER A 121 14.97 8.37 11.66
C SER A 121 13.61 7.79 11.36
N GLY A 122 13.55 6.70 10.59
CA GLY A 122 12.29 6.04 10.32
C GLY A 122 12.43 4.70 9.64
N TYR A 123 11.41 3.86 9.80
CA TYR A 123 11.19 2.66 9.02
C TYR A 123 10.30 3.01 7.82
N ILE A 124 10.68 2.59 6.62
CA ILE A 124 9.94 2.82 5.38
C ILE A 124 9.61 1.47 4.77
N ASP A 125 8.34 1.22 4.48
CA ASP A 125 7.94 0.10 3.62
C ASP A 125 8.29 0.47 2.18
N TYR A 126 9.27 -0.22 1.60
CA TYR A 126 9.83 0.17 0.31
C TYR A 126 8.80 0.05 -0.81
N GLU A 127 8.07 -1.06 -0.85
CA GLU A 127 7.07 -1.28 -1.90
C GLU A 127 5.90 -0.31 -1.76
N ASP A 128 5.40 -0.09 -0.55
CA ASP A 128 4.28 0.83 -0.33
C ASP A 128 4.66 2.27 -0.74
N SER A 129 5.90 2.67 -0.47
CA SER A 129 6.45 3.96 -0.89
C SER A 129 6.61 4.08 -2.41
N LEU A 130 7.10 3.02 -3.08
CA LEU A 130 7.19 2.97 -4.55
C LEU A 130 5.78 3.07 -5.19
N SER A 131 4.84 2.30 -4.65
CA SER A 131 3.44 2.30 -5.09
C SER A 131 2.78 3.66 -4.87
N ALA A 132 3.04 4.34 -3.76
CA ALA A 132 2.55 5.69 -3.51
C ALA A 132 3.09 6.72 -4.52
N CYS A 133 4.38 6.62 -4.87
CA CYS A 133 5.00 7.46 -5.90
C CYS A 133 4.41 7.21 -7.29
N ALA A 134 4.25 5.94 -7.68
CA ALA A 134 3.67 5.54 -8.96
C ALA A 134 2.20 5.99 -9.10
N GLN A 135 1.48 6.09 -7.99
CA GLN A 135 0.10 6.58 -7.93
C GLN A 135 0.00 8.11 -7.79
N HIS A 136 1.13 8.83 -7.78
CA HIS A 136 1.18 10.28 -7.57
C HIS A 136 0.43 10.74 -6.31
N LYS A 137 0.48 9.94 -5.24
CA LYS A 137 -0.14 10.32 -3.97
C LYS A 137 0.51 11.58 -3.41
N LEU A 138 -0.31 12.45 -2.82
CA LEU A 138 0.18 13.62 -2.11
C LEU A 138 1.11 13.18 -0.97
N GLY A 139 2.28 13.80 -0.84
CA GLY A 139 3.27 13.45 0.18
C GLY A 139 4.15 12.25 -0.15
N ALA A 140 3.94 11.56 -1.29
CA ALA A 140 4.78 10.46 -1.72
C ALA A 140 6.22 10.93 -2.02
N LEU A 141 7.19 10.04 -1.76
CA LEU A 141 8.59 10.27 -2.11
C LEU A 141 8.76 10.23 -3.63
N ASP A 142 9.51 11.18 -4.20
CA ASP A 142 9.89 11.16 -5.62
C ASP A 142 11.06 10.19 -5.85
N TRP A 143 10.75 8.90 -5.99
CA TRP A 143 11.73 7.84 -6.20
C TRP A 143 12.59 8.05 -7.46
N LYS A 144 12.03 8.66 -8.51
CA LYS A 144 12.81 9.05 -9.70
C LYS A 144 13.87 10.08 -9.32
N GLY A 145 13.48 11.15 -8.65
CA GLY A 145 14.41 12.18 -8.17
C GLY A 145 15.47 11.64 -7.21
N ILE A 146 15.13 10.65 -6.37
CA ILE A 146 16.06 9.97 -5.46
C ILE A 146 17.11 9.18 -6.25
N PHE A 147 16.70 8.34 -7.20
CA PHE A 147 17.62 7.56 -8.01
C PHE A 147 18.49 8.43 -8.95
N GLU A 148 17.95 9.54 -9.45
CA GLU A 148 18.70 10.53 -10.22
C GLU A 148 19.68 11.36 -9.38
N GLY A 149 19.58 11.30 -8.05
CA GLY A 149 20.38 12.09 -7.12
C GLY A 149 19.96 13.57 -7.02
N ARG A 150 18.76 13.92 -7.52
CA ARG A 150 18.21 15.29 -7.43
C ARG A 150 17.68 15.61 -6.04
N ILE A 151 17.17 14.61 -5.33
CA ILE A 151 16.67 14.73 -3.97
C ILE A 151 17.18 13.59 -3.09
N LEU A 152 17.23 13.81 -1.78
CA LEU A 152 17.60 12.78 -0.81
C LEU A 152 16.38 11.96 -0.39
N LEU A 153 16.57 10.65 -0.22
CA LEU A 153 15.63 9.81 0.51
C LEU A 153 15.52 10.32 1.96
N ARG A 154 14.29 10.59 2.41
CA ARG A 154 14.01 11.10 3.75
C ARG A 154 12.81 10.37 4.35
N PRO A 155 12.89 9.90 5.61
CA PRO A 155 11.71 9.41 6.29
C PRO A 155 10.76 10.59 6.59
N ASN A 156 9.45 10.33 6.54
CA ASN A 156 8.40 11.29 6.85
C ASN A 156 7.35 10.64 7.78
N GLN A 157 6.40 11.43 8.26
CA GLN A 157 5.40 11.02 9.24
C GLN A 157 4.40 9.97 8.73
N ASP A 158 4.32 9.73 7.42
CA ASP A 158 3.38 8.77 6.81
C ASP A 158 3.99 7.37 6.66
N HIS A 159 5.30 7.23 6.86
CA HIS A 159 5.98 5.93 6.80
C HIS A 159 5.68 5.05 8.03
N LEU A 160 6.16 3.79 8.00
CA LEU A 160 5.95 2.81 9.09
C LEU A 160 6.35 3.36 10.46
N SER A 161 7.46 4.09 10.50
CA SER A 161 7.74 4.96 11.62
C SER A 161 8.50 6.21 11.21
N PHE A 162 8.37 7.23 12.04
CA PHE A 162 9.15 8.45 11.97
C PHE A 162 9.49 8.92 13.38
N TYR A 163 10.71 9.35 13.58
CA TYR A 163 11.17 9.96 14.81
C TYR A 163 12.03 11.19 14.50
N ASP A 164 11.60 12.33 15.05
CA ASP A 164 12.35 13.58 15.00
C ASP A 164 13.16 13.73 16.29
N TRP A 165 14.48 13.66 16.19
CA TRP A 165 15.37 13.73 17.34
C TRP A 165 15.45 15.12 17.95
N HIS A 166 15.02 16.17 17.23
CA HIS A 166 14.97 17.52 17.77
C HIS A 166 13.77 17.71 18.71
N SER A 167 12.58 17.35 18.23
CA SER A 167 11.32 17.57 18.97
C SER A 167 10.89 16.38 19.82
N GLY A 168 11.50 15.22 19.64
CA GLY A 168 11.10 13.96 20.28
C GLY A 168 9.77 13.39 19.76
N LYS A 169 9.22 13.95 18.68
CA LYS A 169 7.95 13.50 18.10
C LYS A 169 8.12 12.16 17.38
N ILE A 170 7.20 11.25 17.64
CA ILE A 170 7.14 9.92 17.03
C ILE A 170 5.83 9.73 16.27
N SER A 171 5.92 9.07 15.12
CA SER A 171 4.78 8.58 14.34
C SER A 171 5.00 7.10 14.04
N ILE A 172 3.95 6.30 14.17
CA ILE A 172 3.97 4.85 13.96
C ILE A 172 2.70 4.50 13.18
N ASN A 173 2.84 3.99 11.94
CA ASN A 173 1.73 3.79 11.02
C ASN A 173 1.74 2.41 10.36
N HIS A 174 0.55 1.87 10.10
CA HIS A 174 0.41 0.67 9.28
C HIS A 174 0.58 1.03 7.80
N SER A 175 1.21 0.16 7.01
CA SER A 175 1.30 0.31 5.54
C SER A 175 0.34 -0.63 4.83
N GLY A 176 0.32 -0.60 3.49
CA GLY A 176 -0.38 -1.62 2.69
C GLY A 176 0.12 -3.05 2.95
N ASN A 177 1.39 -3.24 3.30
CA ASN A 177 1.99 -4.56 3.48
C ASN A 177 2.22 -4.97 4.94
N TYR A 178 2.25 -4.04 5.89
CA TYR A 178 2.62 -4.35 7.27
C TYR A 178 1.62 -3.82 8.31
N ASP A 179 1.40 -4.64 9.33
CA ASP A 179 0.86 -4.21 10.61
C ASP A 179 1.98 -4.06 11.63
N ILE A 180 1.90 -3.04 12.48
CA ILE A 180 2.82 -2.91 13.61
C ILE A 180 2.36 -3.80 14.75
N VAL A 181 3.32 -4.46 15.36
CA VAL A 181 3.14 -5.30 16.53
C VAL A 181 4.15 -4.88 17.58
N HIS A 182 3.67 -4.53 18.76
CA HIS A 182 4.54 -4.27 19.90
C HIS A 182 5.01 -5.60 20.50
N TYR A 183 6.33 -5.82 20.53
CA TYR A 183 6.93 -7.01 21.16
C TYR A 183 7.94 -6.58 22.22
N GLY A 184 7.47 -6.51 23.47
CA GLY A 184 8.25 -5.95 24.58
C GLY A 184 8.60 -4.49 24.32
N THR A 185 9.89 -4.17 24.34
CA THR A 185 10.44 -2.83 24.07
C THR A 185 10.85 -2.64 22.60
N SER A 186 10.75 -3.67 21.76
CA SER A 186 11.20 -3.61 20.38
C SER A 186 10.03 -3.49 19.41
N LEU A 187 10.28 -2.80 18.30
CA LEU A 187 9.33 -2.67 17.22
C LEU A 187 9.40 -3.93 16.35
N MET A 188 8.24 -4.50 16.04
CA MET A 188 8.11 -5.67 15.19
C MET A 188 7.01 -5.42 14.18
N PHE A 189 7.20 -5.91 12.97
CA PHE A 189 6.19 -5.82 11.92
C PHE A 189 5.59 -7.20 11.66
N LYS A 190 4.32 -7.23 11.27
CA LYS A 190 3.65 -8.42 10.76
C LYS A 190 3.30 -8.18 9.31
N HIS A 191 3.86 -8.96 8.41
CA HIS A 191 3.52 -8.87 6.99
C HIS A 191 2.08 -9.35 6.77
N LYS A 192 1.28 -8.55 6.08
CA LYS A 192 -0.17 -8.78 5.90
C LYS A 192 -0.47 -9.95 4.96
N GLY A 193 0.38 -10.19 3.97
CA GLY A 193 0.15 -11.20 2.94
C GLY A 193 0.27 -12.64 3.43
N ASP A 194 1.27 -12.93 4.26
CA ASP A 194 1.58 -14.29 4.75
C ASP A 194 1.59 -14.40 6.28
N HIS A 195 1.20 -13.32 6.96
CA HIS A 195 1.07 -13.21 8.42
C HIS A 195 2.35 -13.49 9.21
N ARG A 196 3.53 -13.45 8.56
CA ARG A 196 4.82 -13.66 9.21
C ARG A 196 5.27 -12.42 9.96
N PHE A 197 5.91 -12.64 11.11
CA PHE A 197 6.55 -11.58 11.88
C PHE A 197 7.94 -11.29 11.33
N VAL A 198 8.24 -10.00 11.17
CA VAL A 198 9.48 -9.44 10.66
C VAL A 198 10.09 -8.58 11.78
N PRO A 199 11.02 -9.14 12.56
CA PRO A 199 11.67 -8.41 13.65
C PRO A 199 12.70 -7.41 13.08
N VAL A 200 12.67 -6.16 13.55
CA VAL A 200 13.64 -5.11 13.17
C VAL A 200 14.59 -4.79 14.31
N THR A 201 15.26 -5.84 14.81
CA THR A 201 16.19 -5.75 15.94
C THR A 201 17.52 -6.42 15.61
N VAL A 202 18.55 -6.07 16.38
CA VAL A 202 19.86 -6.74 16.38
C VAL A 202 19.93 -7.87 17.42
N VAL A 203 18.96 -7.93 18.34
CA VAL A 203 18.88 -8.95 19.38
C VAL A 203 18.29 -10.23 18.80
N ASP A 204 18.73 -11.38 19.30
CA ASP A 204 18.19 -12.67 18.90
C ASP A 204 16.66 -12.69 19.11
N ASN A 205 15.95 -13.16 18.08
CA ASN A 205 14.50 -13.17 18.04
C ASN A 205 14.02 -14.48 17.42
N MET A 206 12.95 -15.06 17.96
CA MET A 206 12.39 -16.32 17.48
C MET A 206 11.99 -16.30 15.99
N TYR A 207 11.77 -15.10 15.42
CA TYR A 207 11.36 -14.90 14.03
C TYR A 207 12.51 -14.44 13.12
N LYS A 208 13.77 -14.51 13.55
CA LYS A 208 14.93 -14.05 12.77
C LYS A 208 15.03 -14.68 11.37
N ASP A 209 14.62 -15.93 11.22
CA ASP A 209 14.69 -16.65 9.94
C ASP A 209 13.70 -16.08 8.90
N ASN A 210 12.72 -15.29 9.33
CA ASN A 210 11.80 -14.62 8.41
C ASN A 210 12.43 -13.37 7.77
N VAL A 211 13.57 -12.88 8.25
CA VAL A 211 14.13 -11.60 7.83
C VAL A 211 15.64 -11.68 7.62
N LYS A 212 16.11 -11.21 6.46
CA LYS A 212 17.53 -10.99 6.22
C LYS A 212 17.84 -9.52 6.47
N ARG A 213 18.60 -9.24 7.52
CA ARG A 213 19.13 -7.89 7.81
C ARG A 213 20.44 -7.66 7.05
N SER A 214 20.52 -6.58 6.29
CA SER A 214 21.73 -6.14 5.59
C SER A 214 22.03 -4.68 5.89
N LEU A 215 23.30 -4.35 6.07
CA LEU A 215 23.77 -3.01 6.41
C LEU A 215 24.62 -2.46 5.26
N TYR A 216 24.35 -1.22 4.86
CA TYR A 216 25.06 -0.52 3.81
C TYR A 216 25.59 0.80 4.35
N ILE A 217 26.91 1.00 4.21
CA ILE A 217 27.55 2.28 4.49
C ILE A 217 27.46 3.13 3.21
N SER A 218 26.65 4.17 3.29
CA SER A 218 26.36 5.13 2.23
C SER A 218 27.11 6.43 2.51
N PRO A 219 27.93 6.93 1.57
CA PRO A 219 28.48 8.29 1.67
C PRO A 219 27.41 9.39 1.73
N ILE A 220 26.22 9.13 1.19
CA ILE A 220 25.10 10.09 1.14
C ILE A 220 24.28 10.07 2.43
N TYR A 221 23.97 8.88 2.94
CA TYR A 221 22.99 8.66 4.00
C TYR A 221 23.60 8.20 5.33
N GLY A 222 24.91 7.91 5.37
CA GLY A 222 25.54 7.26 6.51
C GLY A 222 25.20 5.78 6.56
N CYS A 223 24.50 5.33 7.60
CA CYS A 223 24.13 3.92 7.73
C CYS A 223 22.69 3.69 7.24
N VAL A 224 22.52 2.79 6.27
CA VAL A 224 21.21 2.31 5.82
C VAL A 224 21.10 0.83 6.10
N ILE A 225 20.02 0.41 6.76
CA ILE A 225 19.77 -0.99 7.09
C ILE A 225 18.52 -1.44 6.34
N LEU A 226 18.64 -2.56 5.61
CA LEU A 226 17.53 -3.16 4.87
C LEU A 226 17.15 -4.48 5.54
N TYR A 227 15.86 -4.63 5.81
CA TYR A 227 15.25 -5.84 6.34
C TYR A 227 14.42 -6.50 5.24
N ASP A 228 14.95 -7.57 4.67
CA ASP A 228 14.36 -8.26 3.55
C ASP A 228 13.56 -9.49 4.02
N HIS A 229 12.26 -9.51 3.75
CA HIS A 229 11.39 -10.64 3.99
C HIS A 229 10.96 -11.27 2.67
N VAL A 230 11.24 -12.56 2.48
CA VAL A 230 10.79 -13.30 1.28
C VAL A 230 9.33 -13.70 1.47
N VAL A 231 8.46 -13.12 0.64
CA VAL A 231 7.01 -13.30 0.74
C VAL A 231 6.64 -14.68 0.23
N ARG A 232 6.01 -15.48 1.10
CA ARG A 232 5.52 -16.82 0.72
C ARG A 232 4.14 -16.67 0.10
N LYS A 233 3.97 -17.18 -1.12
CA LYS A 233 2.62 -17.33 -1.69
C LYS A 233 1.92 -18.48 -1.00
N ALA A 234 0.64 -18.31 -0.69
CA ALA A 234 -0.22 -19.43 -0.33
C ALA A 234 -0.21 -20.40 -1.54
N THR A 235 0.32 -21.59 -1.32
CA THR A 235 0.11 -22.76 -2.20
C THR A 235 -1.34 -23.16 -2.19
#